data_AF-A0A1W6U690-F1
#
_entry.id   AF-A0A1W6U690-F1
#
_cell.length_a   1.000
_cell.length_b   1.000
_cell.length_c   1.000
_cell.angle_alpha   90.00
_cell.angle_beta   90.00
_cell.angle_gamma   90.00
#
_symmetry.space_group_name_H-M   'P 1'
#
loop_
_entity.id
_entity.type
_entity.pdbx_description
1 polymer ?
#
loop_
_entity_poly.entity_id
_entity_poly.type
_entity_poly.pdbx_seq_one_letter_code
_entity_poly.pdbx_strand_id
1 'polypeptide(L)' 'MYAAQFMAAMKQTVDVDAVIRSGDLAPIFNWLSENIWSKGSLFTTDELVKQATGETLNAKHFQAHLKDRYL' A
#
# COMPACT_ATOMS: atom_id res chain seq x y z
N MET A 1 -4.73 -5.57 -7.74
CA MET A 1 -4.69 -6.33 -6.48
C MET A 1 -3.63 -5.79 -5.52
N TYR A 2 -2.33 -5.84 -5.84
CA TYR A 2 -1.25 -5.29 -4.97
C TYR A 2 -1.50 -3.86 -4.50
N ALA A 3 -1.88 -2.96 -5.42
CA ALA A 3 -2.17 -1.56 -5.06
C ALA A 3 -3.23 -1.41 -3.95
N ALA A 4 -4.27 -2.26 -3.95
CA ALA A 4 -5.30 -2.21 -2.92
C ALA A 4 -4.76 -2.68 -1.55
N GLN A 5 -3.91 -3.71 -1.53
CA GLN A 5 -3.27 -4.19 -0.32
C GLN A 5 -2.21 -3.20 0.21
N PHE A 6 -1.42 -2.59 -0.68
CA PHE A 6 -0.48 -1.53 -0.29
C PHE A 6 -1.20 -0.30 0.25
N MET A 7 -2.30 0.12 -0.38
CA MET A 7 -3.15 1.19 0.14
C MET A 7 -3.71 0.84 1.53
N ALA A 8 -4.20 -0.38 1.73
CA ALA A 8 -4.72 -0.83 3.02
C ALA A 8 -3.65 -0.84 4.12
N ALA A 9 -2.42 -1.25 3.81
CA ALA A 9 -1.29 -1.19 4.75
C ALA A 9 -0.84 0.26 5.02
N MET A 10 -0.70 1.07 3.97
CA MET A 10 -0.27 2.46 4.06
C MET A 10 -1.23 3.29 4.93
N LYS A 11 -2.55 3.10 4.77
CA LYS A 11 -3.58 3.79 5.58
C LYS A 11 -3.47 3.54 7.10
N GLN A 12 -2.71 2.53 7.55
CA GLN A 12 -2.47 2.29 8.97
C GLN A 12 -1.43 3.24 9.58
N THR A 13 -0.60 3.87 8.74
CA THR A 13 0.54 4.71 9.17
C THR A 13 0.51 6.11 8.57
N VAL A 14 -0.19 6.30 7.45
CA VAL A 14 -0.32 7.57 6.73
C VAL A 14 -1.79 7.92 6.59
N ASP A 15 -2.17 9.15 6.94
CA ASP A 15 -3.49 9.71 6.62
C ASP A 15 -3.55 10.07 5.13
N VAL A 16 -3.82 9.06 4.30
CA VAL A 16 -3.80 9.17 2.84
C VAL A 16 -4.81 10.21 2.34
N ASP A 17 -5.97 10.34 2.99
CA ASP A 17 -7.02 11.26 2.53
C ASP A 17 -6.63 12.72 2.81
N ALA A 18 -6.01 13.00 3.96
CA ALA A 18 -5.44 14.32 4.25
C ALA A 18 -4.30 14.68 3.29
N VAL A 19 -3.40 13.71 3.04
CA VAL A 19 -2.27 13.88 2.11
C VAL A 19 -2.76 14.23 0.71
N ILE A 20 -3.70 13.46 0.15
CA ILE A 20 -4.29 13.74 -1.16
C ILE A 20 -4.96 15.12 -1.19
N ARG A 21 -5.72 15.48 -0.14
CA ARG A 21 -6.41 16.77 -0.06
C ARG A 21 -5.45 17.95 0.01
N SER A 22 -4.31 17.78 0.67
CA SER A 22 -3.27 18.81 0.79
C SER A 22 -2.51 19.05 -0.51
N GLY A 23 -2.47 18.06 -1.41
CA GLY A 23 -1.67 18.08 -2.63
C GLY A 23 -0.18 17.76 -2.43
N ASP A 24 0.32 17.77 -1.18
CA ASP A 24 1.67 17.32 -0.86
C ASP A 24 1.70 15.79 -0.70
N LEU A 25 2.07 15.09 -1.77
CA LEU A 25 2.11 13.63 -1.80
C LEU A 25 3.39 13.02 -1.21
N ALA A 26 4.31 13.83 -0.66
CA ALA A 26 5.57 13.35 -0.10
C ALA A 26 5.39 12.19 0.92
N PRO A 27 4.38 12.19 1.82
CA PRO A 27 4.20 11.09 2.76
C PRO A 27 3.89 9.74 2.08
N ILE A 28 3.12 9.75 0.98
CA ILE A 28 2.82 8.54 0.21
C ILE A 28 4.09 8.03 -0.48
N PHE A 29 4.86 8.93 -1.10
CA PHE A 29 6.10 8.55 -1.78
C PHE A 29 7.18 8.05 -0.82
N ASN A 30 7.30 8.65 0.36
CA ASN A 30 8.21 8.19 1.39
C ASN A 30 7.85 6.78 1.83
N TRP A 31 6.57 6.50 2.09
CA TRP A 31 6.11 5.16 2.45
C TRP A 31 6.44 4.14 1.36
N LEU A 32 6.18 4.46 0.08
CA LEU A 32 6.47 3.57 -1.05
C LEU A 32 7.97 3.36 -1.23
N SER A 33 8.78 4.41 -1.05
CA SER A 33 10.23 4.34 -1.11
C SER A 33 10.78 3.38 -0.06
N GLU A 34 10.39 3.56 1.20
CA GLU A 34 10.91 2.79 2.33
C GLU A 34 10.49 1.31 2.28
N ASN A 35 9.22 1.05 1.92
CA ASN A 35 8.63 -0.28 2.02
C ASN A 35 8.73 -1.09 0.73
N ILE A 36 8.77 -0.44 -0.44
CA ILE A 36 8.66 -1.12 -1.74
C ILE A 36 9.87 -0.80 -2.63
N TRP A 37 10.05 0.45 -3.04
CA TRP A 37 10.99 0.79 -4.13
C TRP A 37 12.45 0.60 -3.73
N SER A 38 12.83 0.97 -2.50
CA SER A 38 14.21 0.81 -2.01
C SER A 38 14.68 -0.64 -1.96
N LYS A 39 13.78 -1.63 -1.97
CA LYS A 39 14.14 -3.05 -1.90
C LYS A 39 14.54 -3.61 -3.27
N GLY A 40 14.12 -2.97 -4.37
CA GLY A 40 14.43 -3.44 -5.72
C GLY A 40 14.13 -4.93 -5.91
N SER A 41 15.13 -5.70 -6.33
CA SER A 41 15.05 -7.16 -6.50
C SER A 41 15.70 -7.95 -5.35
N LEU A 42 15.85 -7.34 -4.18
CA LEU A 42 16.46 -7.98 -3.00
C LEU A 42 15.63 -9.15 -2.45
N PHE A 43 14.30 -9.08 -2.63
CA PHE A 43 13.35 -10.06 -2.11
C PHE A 43 12.50 -10.65 -3.22
N THR A 44 11.98 -11.86 -2.99
CA THR A 44 10.88 -12.36 -3.81
C THR A 44 9.63 -11.49 -3.61
N THR A 45 8.70 -11.54 -4.55
CA THR A 45 7.47 -10.75 -4.48
C THR A 45 6.68 -11.02 -3.19
N ASP A 46 6.55 -12.29 -2.79
CA ASP A 46 5.82 -12.66 -1.57
C ASP A 46 6.50 -12.16 -0.30
N GLU A 47 7.83 -12.22 -0.24
CA GLU A 47 8.59 -11.69 0.89
C GLU A 47 8.48 -10.17 0.96
N LEU A 48 8.62 -9.46 -0.17
CA LEU A 48 8.48 -8.01 -0.22
C LEU A 48 7.09 -7.56 0.25
N VAL A 49 6.05 -8.20 -0.27
CA VAL A 49 4.66 -7.89 0.06
C VAL A 49 4.36 -8.20 1.52
N LYS A 50 4.88 -9.33 2.04
CA LYS A 50 4.74 -9.68 3.45
C LYS A 50 5.49 -8.73 4.37
N GLN A 51 6.69 -8.28 4.00
CA GLN A 51 7.42 -7.29 4.80
C GLN A 51 6.69 -5.93 4.82
N ALA A 52 6.17 -5.48 3.68
CA ALA A 52 5.51 -4.17 3.58
C ALA A 52 4.08 -4.15 4.15
N THR A 53 3.37 -5.28 4.17
CA THR A 53 1.93 -5.33 4.49
C THR A 53 1.56 -6.31 5.61
N GLY A 54 2.51 -7.11 6.09
CA GLY A 54 2.30 -8.12 7.14
C GLY A 54 1.84 -9.49 6.64
N GLU A 55 1.35 -9.59 5.40
CA GLU A 55 0.88 -10.85 4.81
C GLU A 55 1.27 -10.96 3.32
N THR A 56 1.20 -12.16 2.75
CA THR A 56 1.36 -12.36 1.30
C THR A 56 0.17 -11.77 0.53
N LEU A 57 0.20 -11.83 -0.81
CA LEU A 57 -0.88 -11.27 -1.63
C LEU A 57 -2.25 -11.84 -1.23
N ASN A 58 -3.18 -10.96 -0.86
CA ASN A 58 -4.51 -11.32 -0.40
C ASN A 58 -5.59 -10.56 -1.19
N ALA A 59 -6.43 -11.31 -1.90
CA ALA A 59 -7.48 -10.76 -2.76
C ALA A 59 -8.57 -9.98 -2.00
N LYS A 60 -8.72 -10.19 -0.69
CA LYS A 60 -9.72 -9.52 0.14
C LYS A 60 -9.56 -7.99 0.12
N HIS A 61 -8.33 -7.48 0.08
CA HIS A 61 -8.08 -6.02 0.00
C HIS A 61 -8.65 -5.42 -1.29
N PHE A 62 -8.47 -6.12 -2.42
CA PHE A 62 -9.01 -5.65 -3.69
C PHE A 62 -10.53 -5.73 -3.71
N GLN A 63 -11.13 -6.80 -3.18
CA GLN A 63 -12.58 -6.89 -3.04
C GLN A 63 -13.13 -5.78 -2.13
N ALA A 64 -12.49 -5.51 -0.99
CA ALA A 64 -12.88 -4.43 -0.09
C ALA A 64 -12.82 -3.07 -0.78
N HIS A 65 -11.74 -2.78 -1.52
CA HIS A 65 -11.62 -1.56 -2.31
C HIS A 65 -12.75 -1.39 -3.33
N LEU A 66 -13.13 -2.47 -4.04
CA LEU A 66 -14.23 -2.41 -5.00
C LEU A 66 -15.58 -2.17 -4.31
N LYS A 67 -15.83 -2.80 -3.16
CA LYS A 67 -17.05 -2.57 -2.39
C LYS A 67 -17.13 -1.12 -1.93
N ASP A 68 -16.10 -0.63 -1.26
CA ASP A 68 -16.02 0.75 -0.77
C ASP A 68 -16.23 1.82 -1.86
N ARG A 69 -15.75 1.55 -3.08
CA ARG A 69 -15.84 2.50 -4.19
C ARG A 69 -17.15 2.46 -4.97
N TYR A 70 -17.85 1.31 -5.01
CA TYR A 70 -18.93 1.08 -5.97
C TYR A 70 -20.23 0.54 -5.37
N LEU A 71 -20.25 0.11 -4.11
CA LEU A 71 -21.43 -0.42 -3.41
C LEU A 71 -21.77 0.45 -2.19
#